data_AF-A0A1F6KHQ0-F1
#
_entry.id   AF-A0A1F6KHQ0-F1
#
_cell.length_a   1.000
_cell.length_b   1.000
_cell.length_c   1.000
_cell.angle_alpha   90.00
_cell.angle_beta   90.00
_cell.angle_gamma   90.00
#
_symmetry.space_group_name_H-M   'P 1'
#
loop_
_entity.id
_entity.type
_entity.pdbx_description
1 polymer ?
#
loop_
_entity_poly.entity_id
_entity_poly.type
_entity_poly.pdbx_seq_one_letter_code
_entity_poly.pdbx_strand_id
1 'polypeptide(L)'
;MPIIRKIIYRQSTKAAVFIDAANVIYSQRTLKWQIDFKKLMDYFKVNYQLDNVYFYFGYLKDDEKQQGFFRKLRQWGYKIRTKEVKLIRQSDGTILKKGNLDVELTIDAIKDLKYYSTAVLMSGDSDFHALVRYLQNKDKKVVVISSKGHVSYELLKAANKYINFNTLREFVERI
;
A
#
# COMPACT_ATOMS: atom_id res chain seq x y z
N MET A 1 -22.94 -16.39 -7.56
CA MET A 1 -23.60 -15.15 -8.06
C MET A 1 -22.67 -13.97 -7.81
N PRO A 2 -22.18 -13.26 -8.83
CA PRO A 2 -21.14 -12.27 -8.63
C PRO A 2 -21.77 -10.91 -8.29
N ILE A 3 -21.78 -10.53 -7.02
CA ILE A 3 -21.98 -9.14 -6.62
C ILE A 3 -20.60 -8.48 -6.59
N ILE A 4 -20.04 -8.22 -7.77
CA ILE A 4 -18.85 -7.38 -7.91
C ILE A 4 -19.29 -6.08 -8.57
N ARG A 5 -19.82 -5.10 -7.83
CA ARG A 5 -19.77 -3.67 -8.25
C ARG A 5 -19.82 -2.71 -7.07
N LYS A 6 -18.63 -2.35 -6.58
CA LYS A 6 -18.34 -0.95 -6.27
C LYS A 6 -17.06 -0.58 -7.04
N ILE A 7 -17.24 -0.39 -8.35
CA ILE A 7 -16.16 -0.07 -9.29
C ILE A 7 -15.46 1.20 -8.80
N ILE A 8 -14.18 1.10 -8.42
CA ILE A 8 -13.42 2.27 -7.96
C ILE A 8 -13.10 3.19 -9.14
N TYR A 9 -12.72 2.62 -10.29
CA TYR A 9 -12.54 3.23 -11.61
C TYR A 9 -12.78 2.17 -12.72
N ARG A 10 -13.00 2.58 -13.99
CA ARG A 10 -13.23 1.65 -15.12
C ARG A 10 -11.97 0.78 -15.36
N GLN A 11 -12.16 -0.49 -15.75
CA GLN A 11 -11.07 -1.44 -16.10
C GLN A 11 -10.03 -0.89 -17.09
N SER A 12 -10.37 0.10 -17.91
CA SER A 12 -9.46 0.78 -18.83
C SER A 12 -8.43 1.70 -18.16
N THR A 13 -8.47 1.85 -16.83
CA THR A 13 -7.57 2.74 -16.09
C THR A 13 -6.26 2.00 -15.77
N LYS A 14 -5.14 2.47 -16.34
CA LYS A 14 -3.81 1.95 -16.02
C LYS A 14 -3.36 2.40 -14.64
N ALA A 15 -3.07 1.45 -13.75
CA ALA A 15 -2.69 1.76 -12.37
C ALA A 15 -1.41 1.07 -11.90
N ALA A 16 -0.61 1.80 -11.12
CA ALA A 16 0.41 1.22 -10.27
C ALA A 16 -0.03 1.32 -8.81
N VAL A 17 0.21 0.26 -8.03
CA VAL A 17 -0.19 0.14 -6.63
C VAL A 17 1.06 0.12 -5.76
N PHE A 18 1.06 0.92 -4.70
CA PHE A 18 2.17 1.10 -3.77
C PHE A 18 1.69 0.78 -2.37
N ILE A 19 2.08 -0.39 -1.86
CA ILE A 19 1.60 -0.92 -0.58
C ILE A 19 2.66 -0.76 0.49
N ASP A 20 2.44 0.17 1.41
CA ASP A 20 3.23 0.28 2.63
C ASP A 20 2.73 -0.77 3.63
N ALA A 21 3.49 -1.85 3.78
CA ALA A 21 3.10 -2.95 4.64
C ALA A 21 3.02 -2.54 6.11
N ALA A 22 3.82 -1.58 6.58
CA ALA A 22 3.78 -1.15 7.97
C ALA A 22 2.43 -0.48 8.29
N ASN A 23 2.00 0.45 7.43
CA ASN A 23 0.69 1.12 7.55
C ASN A 23 -0.49 0.15 7.39
N VAL A 24 -0.38 -0.83 6.48
CA VAL A 24 -1.39 -1.87 6.29
C VAL A 24 -1.48 -2.82 7.49
N ILE A 25 -0.36 -3.24 8.07
CA ILE A 25 -0.33 -4.08 9.28
C ILE A 25 -0.90 -3.33 10.48
N TYR A 26 -0.52 -2.07 10.66
CA TYR A 26 -1.07 -1.23 11.71
C TYR A 26 -2.60 -1.10 11.59
N SER A 27 -3.10 -0.88 10.37
CA SER A 27 -4.54 -0.83 10.09
C SER A 27 -5.28 -2.13 10.40
N GLN A 28 -4.72 -3.29 10.06
CA GLN A 28 -5.30 -4.60 10.39
C GLN A 28 -5.39 -4.83 11.91
N ARG A 29 -4.37 -4.42 12.67
CA ARG A 29 -4.36 -4.54 14.13
C ARG A 29 -5.51 -3.76 14.77
N THR A 30 -5.74 -2.52 14.33
CA THR A 30 -6.85 -1.70 14.84
C THR A 30 -8.22 -2.23 14.40
N LEU A 31 -8.35 -2.69 13.15
CA LEU A 31 -9.62 -3.19 12.62
C LEU A 31 -9.96 -4.63 13.02
N LYS A 32 -9.00 -5.38 13.61
CA LYS A 32 -9.16 -6.75 14.09
C LYS A 32 -9.55 -7.78 13.02
N TRP A 33 -9.11 -7.59 11.78
CA TRP A 33 -9.21 -8.58 10.70
C TRP A 33 -7.94 -8.59 9.85
N GLN A 34 -7.73 -9.67 9.11
CA GLN A 34 -6.51 -9.91 8.35
C GLN A 34 -6.79 -9.99 6.85
N ILE A 35 -5.88 -9.45 6.04
CA ILE A 35 -5.95 -9.47 4.60
C ILE A 35 -5.50 -10.82 4.06
N ASP A 36 -6.25 -11.33 3.09
CA ASP A 36 -5.77 -12.29 2.11
C ASP A 36 -5.15 -11.52 0.93
N PHE A 37 -3.82 -11.55 0.84
CA PHE A 37 -3.09 -10.82 -0.21
C PHE A 37 -3.32 -11.38 -1.61
N LYS A 38 -3.79 -12.62 -1.77
CA LYS A 38 -4.23 -13.11 -3.07
C LYS A 38 -5.54 -12.43 -3.46
N LYS A 39 -6.52 -12.38 -2.55
CA LYS A 39 -7.79 -11.67 -2.79
C LYS A 39 -7.56 -10.18 -3.03
N LEU A 40 -6.61 -9.55 -2.34
CA LEU A 40 -6.24 -8.15 -2.58
C LEU A 40 -5.69 -7.93 -3.99
N MET A 41 -4.84 -8.83 -4.48
CA MET A 41 -4.36 -8.78 -5.87
C MET A 41 -5.51 -8.96 -6.86
N ASP A 42 -6.38 -9.93 -6.62
CA ASP A 42 -7.55 -10.20 -7.46
C ASP A 42 -8.50 -8.98 -7.49
N TYR A 43 -8.70 -8.33 -6.35
CA TYR A 43 -9.44 -7.07 -6.23
C TYR A 43 -8.85 -5.97 -7.11
N PHE A 44 -7.52 -5.78 -7.10
CA PHE A 44 -6.88 -4.78 -7.95
C PHE A 44 -6.98 -5.12 -9.43
N LYS A 45 -6.79 -6.38 -9.82
CA LYS A 45 -6.93 -6.84 -11.22
C LYS A 45 -8.33 -6.63 -11.78
N VAL A 46 -9.36 -6.78 -10.94
CA VAL A 46 -10.76 -6.54 -11.34
C VAL A 46 -11.04 -5.06 -11.58
N ASN A 47 -10.42 -4.17 -10.80
CA ASN A 47 -10.73 -2.74 -10.80
C ASN A 47 -9.82 -1.91 -11.73
N TYR A 48 -8.66 -2.43 -12.14
CA TYR A 48 -7.65 -1.68 -12.89
C TYR A 48 -6.93 -2.54 -13.93
N GLN A 49 -6.43 -1.88 -14.99
CA GLN A 49 -5.38 -2.44 -15.83
C GLN A 49 -4.05 -2.24 -15.10
N LEU A 50 -3.59 -3.24 -14.35
CA LEU A 50 -2.39 -3.10 -13.51
C LEU A 50 -1.11 -3.05 -14.34
N ASP A 51 -0.26 -2.07 -14.03
CA ASP A 51 1.14 -2.05 -14.42
C ASP A 51 1.97 -2.82 -13.39
N ASN A 52 2.12 -2.26 -12.19
CA ASN A 52 2.89 -2.84 -11.10
C ASN A 52 2.15 -2.78 -9.77
N VAL A 53 2.31 -3.81 -8.94
CA VAL A 53 1.85 -3.83 -7.54
C VAL A 53 3.07 -4.02 -6.65
N TYR A 54 3.55 -2.93 -6.08
CA TYR A 54 4.70 -2.92 -5.19
C TYR A 54 4.29 -3.17 -3.74
N PHE A 55 5.08 -3.99 -3.05
CA PHE A 55 4.90 -4.30 -1.64
C PHE A 55 6.17 -3.97 -0.86
N TYR A 56 6.12 -2.95 0.00
CA TYR A 56 7.26 -2.44 0.75
C TYR A 56 7.22 -2.97 2.18
N PHE A 57 8.21 -3.77 2.55
CA PHE A 57 8.23 -4.45 3.84
C PHE A 57 9.57 -4.29 4.56
N GLY A 58 9.53 -3.68 5.75
CA GLY A 58 10.66 -3.62 6.65
C GLY A 58 10.76 -4.87 7.52
N TYR A 59 11.83 -5.65 7.39
CA TYR A 59 12.04 -6.90 8.15
C TYR A 59 13.06 -6.76 9.28
N LEU A 60 12.89 -7.55 10.34
CA LEU A 60 13.91 -7.81 11.35
C LEU A 60 14.69 -9.07 10.93
N LYS A 61 15.98 -9.16 11.25
CA LYS A 61 16.82 -10.32 10.90
C LYS A 61 16.22 -11.66 11.39
N ASP A 62 16.53 -12.71 10.63
CA ASP A 62 16.33 -14.13 10.97
C ASP A 62 14.88 -14.61 11.15
N ASP A 63 14.01 -14.35 10.17
CA ASP A 63 12.64 -14.89 10.14
C ASP A 63 12.36 -15.72 8.86
N GLU A 64 12.54 -17.04 8.94
CA GLU A 64 12.28 -17.96 7.83
C GLU A 64 10.81 -17.95 7.35
N LYS A 65 9.85 -17.66 8.24
CA LYS A 65 8.42 -17.58 7.87
C LYS A 65 8.17 -16.44 6.89
N GLN A 66 8.94 -15.35 6.99
CA GLN A 66 8.85 -14.23 6.04
C GLN A 66 9.28 -14.63 4.63
N GLN A 67 10.28 -15.49 4.47
CA GLN A 67 10.72 -15.94 3.15
C GLN A 67 9.62 -16.75 2.44
N GLY A 68 8.91 -17.63 3.17
CA GLY A 68 7.75 -18.33 2.64
C GLY A 68 6.62 -17.39 2.20
N PHE A 69 6.36 -16.34 3.00
CA PHE A 69 5.37 -15.32 2.67
C PHE A 69 5.76 -14.51 1.42
N PHE A 70 7.02 -14.07 1.31
CA PHE A 70 7.51 -13.35 0.13
C PHE A 70 7.47 -14.19 -1.14
N ARG A 71 7.76 -15.50 -1.06
CA ARG A 71 7.59 -16.40 -2.22
C ARG A 71 6.14 -16.41 -2.71
N LYS A 72 5.15 -16.52 -1.81
CA LYS A 72 3.72 -16.48 -2.18
C LYS A 72 3.32 -15.13 -2.79
N LEU A 73 3.75 -14.02 -2.20
CA LEU A 73 3.51 -12.68 -2.76
C LEU A 73 4.07 -12.56 -4.20
N ARG A 74 5.30 -13.01 -4.44
CA ARG A 74 5.87 -13.02 -5.81
C ARG A 74 5.03 -13.87 -6.76
N GLN A 75 4.60 -15.06 -6.35
CA GLN A 75 3.73 -15.94 -7.14
C GLN A 75 2.39 -15.28 -7.52
N TRP A 76 1.82 -14.45 -6.63
CA TRP A 76 0.59 -13.71 -6.93
C TRP A 76 0.82 -12.46 -7.79
N GLY A 77 2.07 -12.05 -8.01
CA GLY A 77 2.45 -10.96 -8.91
C GLY A 77 2.91 -9.67 -8.21
N TYR A 78 3.20 -9.72 -6.91
CA TYR A 78 3.73 -8.55 -6.19
C TYR A 78 5.23 -8.34 -6.47
N LYS A 79 5.62 -7.08 -6.70
CA LYS A 79 7.02 -6.63 -6.73
C LYS A 79 7.44 -6.23 -5.31
N ILE A 80 8.20 -7.08 -4.64
CA ILE A 80 8.56 -6.88 -3.24
C ILE A 80 9.82 -6.03 -3.12
N ARG A 81 9.77 -5.01 -2.26
CA ARG A 81 10.91 -4.23 -1.77
C ARG A 81 11.06 -4.49 -0.28
N THR A 82 12.26 -4.88 0.13
CA THR A 82 12.55 -5.23 1.53
C THR A 82 13.76 -4.46 2.03
N LYS A 83 13.71 -4.06 3.30
CA LYS A 83 14.82 -3.39 3.99
C LYS A 83 14.90 -3.87 5.42
N GLU A 84 16.11 -4.09 5.92
CA GLU A 84 16.31 -4.39 7.33
C GLU A 84 15.97 -3.16 8.18
N VAL A 85 15.10 -3.33 9.17
CA VAL A 85 14.73 -2.28 10.11
C VAL A 85 15.56 -2.41 11.39
N LYS A 86 16.05 -1.29 11.89
CA LYS A 86 16.83 -1.23 13.13
C LYS A 86 15.93 -0.81 14.28
N LEU A 87 15.99 -1.55 15.37
CA LEU A 87 15.36 -1.16 16.63
C LEU A 87 16.42 -0.48 17.49
N ILE A 88 16.22 0.81 17.75
CA ILE A 88 17.13 1.62 18.56
C ILE A 88 16.45 1.89 19.88
N ARG A 89 17.08 1.43 20.97
CA ARG A 89 16.63 1.77 22.31
C ARG A 89 17.09 3.20 22.63
N GLN A 90 16.13 4.05 22.97
CA GLN A 90 16.38 5.43 23.38
C GLN A 90 16.70 5.51 24.87
N SER A 91 17.24 6.65 25.29
CA SER A 91 17.62 6.92 26.70
C SER A 91 16.42 6.88 27.64
N ASP A 92 15.23 7.21 27.17
CA ASP A 92 13.96 7.13 27.90
C ASP A 92 13.37 5.70 27.96
N GLY A 93 14.08 4.72 27.39
CA GLY A 93 13.65 3.32 27.34
C GLY A 93 12.72 2.98 26.18
N THR A 94 12.28 3.95 25.38
CA THR A 94 11.44 3.70 24.20
C THR A 94 12.23 3.03 23.07
N ILE A 95 11.53 2.31 22.19
CA ILE A 95 12.14 1.67 21.01
C ILE A 95 11.77 2.48 19.77
N LEU A 96 12.76 3.15 19.18
CA LEU A 96 12.64 3.79 17.89
C LEU A 96 12.94 2.79 16.78
N LYS A 97 11.96 2.54 15.92
CA LYS A 97 12.16 1.76 14.70
C LYS A 97 12.68 2.67 13.59
N LYS A 98 13.91 2.45 13.11
CA LYS A 98 14.48 3.14 11.94
C LYS A 98 14.52 2.22 10.72
N GLY A 99 14.33 2.80 9.54
CA GLY A 99 14.40 2.09 8.25
C GLY A 99 13.03 1.86 7.61
N ASN A 100 12.26 2.93 7.40
CA ASN A 100 11.11 2.88 6.49
C ASN A 100 11.59 2.71 5.04
N LEU A 101 10.62 2.45 4.16
CA LEU A 101 10.81 2.29 2.72
C LEU A 101 10.18 3.43 1.91
N ASP A 102 9.92 4.57 2.55
CA ASP A 102 9.15 5.67 1.96
C ASP A 102 9.91 6.32 0.79
N VAL A 103 11.23 6.36 0.90
CA VAL A 103 12.13 6.81 -0.17
C VAL A 103 12.09 5.85 -1.36
N GLU A 104 12.24 4.55 -1.10
CA GLU A 104 12.19 3.50 -2.13
C GLU A 104 10.83 3.50 -2.85
N LEU A 105 9.73 3.65 -2.09
CA LEU A 105 8.39 3.80 -2.62
C LEU A 105 8.25 5.02 -3.52
N THR A 106 8.73 6.17 -3.05
CA THR A 106 8.71 7.43 -3.81
C THR A 106 9.50 7.30 -5.11
N ILE A 107 10.68 6.70 -5.07
CA ILE A 107 11.53 6.49 -6.25
C ILE A 107 10.82 5.57 -7.26
N ASP A 108 10.31 4.42 -6.84
CA ASP A 108 9.61 3.48 -7.74
C ASP A 108 8.35 4.15 -8.34
N ALA A 109 7.60 4.94 -7.55
CA ALA A 109 6.43 5.68 -8.05
C ALA A 109 6.80 6.70 -9.13
N ILE A 110 7.89 7.46 -8.96
CA ILE A 110 8.36 8.45 -9.92
C ILE A 110 8.95 7.77 -11.17
N LYS A 111 9.73 6.71 -10.99
CA LYS A 111 10.37 5.98 -12.08
C LYS A 111 9.35 5.40 -13.05
N ASP A 112 8.23 4.90 -12.53
CA ASP A 112 7.20 4.24 -13.33
C ASP A 112 6.16 5.21 -13.91
N LEU A 113 6.35 6.53 -13.78
CA LEU A 113 5.39 7.56 -14.19
C LEU A 113 4.78 7.35 -15.59
N LYS A 114 5.56 6.88 -16.56
CA LYS A 114 5.07 6.72 -17.94
C LYS A 114 4.15 5.50 -18.14
N TYR A 115 4.11 4.58 -17.19
CA TYR A 115 3.42 3.30 -17.36
C TYR A 115 2.00 3.28 -16.77
N TYR A 116 1.67 4.19 -15.87
CA TYR A 116 0.35 4.28 -15.25
C TYR A 116 -0.24 5.69 -15.36
N SER A 117 -1.56 5.80 -15.28
CA SER A 117 -2.28 7.09 -15.15
C SER A 117 -2.81 7.31 -13.73
N THR A 118 -2.94 6.25 -12.94
CA THR A 118 -3.40 6.30 -11.55
C THR A 118 -2.40 5.61 -10.62
N ALA A 119 -2.00 6.30 -9.55
CA ALA A 119 -1.27 5.70 -8.43
C ALA A 119 -2.28 5.34 -7.33
N VAL A 120 -2.24 4.09 -6.87
CA VAL A 120 -2.98 3.64 -5.68
C VAL A 120 -1.99 3.51 -4.53
N LEU A 121 -2.04 4.43 -3.57
CA LEU A 121 -1.19 4.43 -2.38
C LEU A 121 -1.95 3.81 -1.21
N MET A 122 -1.51 2.64 -0.75
CA MET A 122 -2.01 2.04 0.50
C MET A 122 -1.14 2.47 1.67
N SER A 123 -1.29 3.73 2.08
CA SER A 123 -0.68 4.32 3.26
C SER A 123 -1.53 5.52 3.69
N GLY A 124 -1.41 5.92 4.96
CA GLY A 124 -1.99 7.17 5.44
C GLY A 124 -0.95 8.14 6.01
N ASP A 125 0.33 7.91 5.76
CA ASP A 125 1.44 8.71 6.26
C ASP A 125 1.51 10.10 5.58
N SER A 126 1.58 11.17 6.36
CA SER A 126 1.76 12.55 5.86
C SER A 126 3.03 12.75 5.05
N ASP A 127 4.07 11.93 5.25
CA ASP A 127 5.34 12.04 4.53
C ASP A 127 5.16 11.83 3.02
N PHE A 128 4.12 11.11 2.60
CA PHE A 128 3.78 10.94 1.19
C PHE A 128 3.04 12.14 0.58
N HIS A 129 2.69 13.19 1.33
CA HIS A 129 1.99 14.35 0.79
C HIS A 129 2.76 14.98 -0.38
N ALA A 130 4.08 15.13 -0.25
CA ALA A 130 4.93 15.67 -1.31
C ALA A 130 4.89 14.79 -2.58
N LEU A 131 4.96 13.46 -2.42
CA LEU A 131 4.82 12.51 -3.53
C LEU A 131 3.45 12.66 -4.21
N VAL A 132 2.35 12.74 -3.45
CA VAL A 132 1.00 12.90 -3.99
C VAL A 132 0.91 14.17 -4.85
N ARG A 133 1.39 15.31 -4.34
CA ARG A 133 1.37 16.58 -5.10
C ARG A 133 2.25 16.50 -6.35
N TYR A 134 3.42 15.88 -6.25
CA TYR A 134 4.30 15.68 -7.39
C TYR A 134 3.64 14.83 -8.50
N LEU A 135 3.01 13.71 -8.13
CA LEU A 135 2.30 12.84 -9.08
C LEU A 135 1.15 13.58 -9.77
N GLN A 136 0.39 14.39 -9.03
CA GLN A 136 -0.69 15.20 -9.57
C GLN A 136 -0.19 16.25 -10.57
N ASN A 137 0.94 16.90 -10.29
CA ASN A 137 1.59 17.82 -11.21
C ASN A 137 2.14 17.14 -12.48
N LYS A 138 2.18 15.80 -12.51
CA LYS A 138 2.49 14.97 -13.67
C LYS A 138 1.24 14.30 -14.26
N ASP A 139 0.08 14.92 -14.05
CA ASP A 139 -1.23 14.50 -14.53
C ASP A 139 -1.64 13.09 -14.08
N LYS A 140 -1.10 12.62 -12.95
CA LYS A 140 -1.51 11.34 -12.34
C LYS A 140 -2.64 11.56 -11.36
N LYS A 141 -3.60 10.65 -11.38
CA LYS A 141 -4.60 10.55 -10.30
C LYS A 141 -4.00 9.75 -9.15
N VAL A 142 -4.28 10.18 -7.93
CA VAL A 142 -3.85 9.48 -6.72
C VAL A 142 -5.07 9.01 -5.95
N VAL A 143 -5.13 7.70 -5.71
CA VAL A 143 -6.09 7.05 -4.82
C VAL A 143 -5.37 6.66 -3.55
N VAL A 144 -5.81 7.18 -2.40
CA VAL A 144 -5.30 6.79 -1.09
C VAL A 144 -6.22 5.76 -0.47
N ILE A 145 -5.67 4.65 -0.03
CA ILE A 145 -6.36 3.62 0.75
C ILE A 145 -5.72 3.54 2.14
N SER A 146 -6.48 3.91 3.17
CA SER A 146 -6.05 3.78 4.56
C SER A 146 -7.26 3.64 5.48
N SER A 147 -7.04 3.28 6.75
CA SER A 147 -8.11 3.24 7.76
C SER A 147 -8.47 4.65 8.24
N LYS A 148 -9.76 4.84 8.59
CA LYS A 148 -10.18 6.05 9.32
C LYS A 148 -9.34 6.19 10.61
N GLY A 149 -8.84 7.40 10.86
CA GLY A 149 -7.96 7.69 12.01
C GLY A 149 -6.50 7.29 11.79
N HIS A 150 -6.16 6.60 10.70
CA HIS A 150 -4.79 6.25 10.32
C HIS A 150 -4.37 6.94 9.01
N VAL A 151 -5.00 8.07 8.68
CA VAL A 151 -4.69 8.85 7.48
C VAL A 151 -4.57 10.31 7.88
N SER A 152 -3.49 10.95 7.44
CA SER A 152 -3.26 12.37 7.68
C SER A 152 -4.29 13.23 6.94
N TYR A 153 -4.59 14.39 7.51
CA TYR A 153 -5.53 15.34 6.92
C TYR A 153 -5.03 15.88 5.58
N GLU A 154 -3.72 16.08 5.48
CA GLU A 154 -2.99 16.53 4.32
C GLU A 154 -3.14 15.55 3.14
N LEU A 155 -3.04 14.24 3.41
CA LEU A 155 -3.29 13.22 2.38
C LEU A 155 -4.76 13.16 1.98
N LEU A 156 -5.69 13.24 2.93
CA LEU A 156 -7.12 13.25 2.62
C LEU A 156 -7.51 14.40 1.70
N LYS A 157 -6.97 15.59 1.95
CA LYS A 157 -7.19 16.77 1.11
C LYS A 157 -6.48 16.69 -0.24
N ALA A 158 -5.28 16.13 -0.28
CA ALA A 158 -4.50 16.06 -1.50
C ALA A 158 -5.00 14.97 -2.45
N ALA A 159 -5.43 13.81 -1.96
CA ALA A 159 -5.81 12.68 -2.80
C ALA A 159 -6.99 12.99 -3.72
N ASN A 160 -6.94 12.49 -4.96
CA ASN A 160 -8.10 12.58 -5.87
C ASN A 160 -9.27 11.72 -5.39
N LYS A 161 -8.96 10.63 -4.67
CA LYS A 161 -9.95 9.75 -4.06
C LYS A 161 -9.37 9.12 -2.79
N TYR A 162 -10.18 9.08 -1.75
CA TYR A 162 -9.90 8.31 -0.55
C TYR A 162 -10.81 7.08 -0.47
N ILE A 163 -10.25 5.96 -0.06
CA ILE A 163 -10.98 4.72 0.18
C ILE A 163 -10.67 4.25 1.60
N ASN A 164 -11.72 4.13 2.41
CA ASN A 164 -11.56 3.56 3.75
C ASN A 164 -11.19 2.08 3.62
N PHE A 165 -10.03 1.71 4.16
CA PHE A 165 -9.51 0.35 4.11
C PHE A 165 -10.51 -0.68 4.65
N ASN A 166 -11.32 -0.34 5.67
CA ASN A 166 -12.32 -1.26 6.21
C ASN A 166 -13.44 -1.62 5.20
N THR A 167 -13.71 -0.79 4.18
CA THR A 167 -14.71 -1.13 3.14
C THR A 167 -14.20 -2.19 2.17
N LEU A 168 -12.91 -2.53 2.20
CA LEU A 168 -12.37 -3.63 1.38
C LEU A 168 -12.59 -5.00 2.04
N ARG A 169 -12.94 -5.05 3.33
CA ARG A 169 -13.03 -6.27 4.14
C ARG A 169 -13.85 -7.37 3.45
N GLU A 170 -15.03 -7.02 2.94
CA GLU A 170 -15.93 -7.98 2.25
C GLU A 170 -15.30 -8.66 1.02
N PHE A 171 -14.25 -8.06 0.44
CA PHE A 171 -13.57 -8.58 -0.75
C PHE A 171 -12.23 -9.26 -0.41
N VAL A 172 -11.53 -8.80 0.62
CA VAL A 172 -10.12 -9.15 0.85
C VAL A 172 -9.83 -9.77 2.21
N GLU A 173 -10.82 -9.98 3.07
CA GLU A 173 -10.62 -10.64 4.36
C GLU A 173 -10.21 -12.11 4.19
N ARG A 174 -9.25 -12.53 5.02
CA ARG A 174 -8.88 -13.92 5.23
C ARG A 174 -9.90 -14.55 6.18
N ILE A 175 -10.75 -15.42 5.62
CA ILE A 175 -11.74 -16.23 6.32
C ILE A 175 -11.14 -17.62 6.52
#